data_AF-A0A941ZTJ3-F1
#
_entry.id   AF-A0A941ZTJ3-F1
#
_cell.length_a   1.000
_cell.length_b   1.000
_cell.length_c   1.000
_cell.angle_alpha   90.00
_cell.angle_beta   90.00
_cell.angle_gamma   90.00
#
_symmetry.space_group_name_H-M   'P 1'
#
loop_
_entity.id
_entity.type
_entity.pdbx_description
1 polymer ?
#
loop_
_entity_poly.entity_id
_entity_poly.type
_entity_poly.pdbx_seq_one_letter_code
_entity_poly.pdbx_strand_id
1 'polypeptide(L)'
;MNSERTSPVARDRLGLWVLGIYILFELAFNARLLDAAGGAASPVELDRIESFGRTVSGVGLGLSCWTLFFRNATHRIPALVGVCLIGIPVAFVVQNALVTHLVNGASQAQRTLAPLLTVTVQSLRTSHAELEGFPFSGEQLNTPEGKTFLAVFPLTGFSAGGDSAQSLATALRRALPRLIELEIEQRIGTADAVYNKSYLPAANKLRDVYNSQYLKASSKAPSEDDAWSRYVDSLDQRGIRMDEASERVRQRVVQELHKTGVPVDDAFVLSDRDAFVDAVHRATKASFRQEITQTIGFDSSLSPGLSWGQFSAHQDVLRVMNQDVHQRMPNLDQKIVIHPNMDASAFFRTVYQPAVRALVRDKLNSVSDRAVQDQALKAVIVPPVALAFSLFFGFLNLLTWICWALNVQGMRAYILKGAMCLAFGLLPLTSTNIVSSTPFFTTMLQWIGNEHGVAGAMSIRWLIHAEPLLTPLTSAAYAVVRLVL
;
A
#
# COMPACT_ATOMS: atom_id res chain seq x y z
N MET A 1 -26.14 52.63 -34.39
CA MET A 1 -25.43 51.56 -33.64
C MET A 1 -26.15 51.34 -32.32
N ASN A 2 -27.10 50.42 -32.30
CA ASN A 2 -27.89 50.06 -31.12
C ASN A 2 -27.01 49.24 -30.17
N SER A 3 -26.62 49.80 -29.02
CA SER A 3 -26.21 48.95 -27.90
C SER A 3 -27.49 48.36 -27.31
N GLU A 4 -27.78 47.10 -27.63
CA GLU A 4 -28.81 46.35 -26.91
C GLU A 4 -28.48 46.36 -25.42
N ARG A 5 -29.21 47.16 -24.64
CA ARG A 5 -29.23 47.08 -23.19
C ARG A 5 -29.85 45.74 -22.83
N THR A 6 -29.02 44.72 -22.66
CA THR A 6 -29.42 43.47 -22.02
C THR A 6 -30.15 43.80 -20.72
N SER A 7 -31.41 43.36 -20.61
CA SER A 7 -32.24 43.65 -19.45
C SER A 7 -31.56 43.13 -18.17
N PRO A 8 -31.79 43.75 -17.00
CA PRO A 8 -31.23 43.31 -15.72
C PRO A 8 -31.47 41.81 -15.44
N VAL A 9 -32.60 41.29 -15.94
CA VAL A 9 -33.00 39.88 -15.82
C VAL A 9 -32.10 38.93 -16.62
N ALA A 10 -31.68 39.30 -17.83
CA ALA A 10 -30.75 38.47 -18.63
C ALA A 10 -29.33 38.47 -18.03
N ARG A 11 -28.95 39.56 -17.37
CA ARG A 11 -27.65 39.75 -16.71
C ARG A 11 -27.45 38.85 -15.49
N ASP A 12 -28.51 38.58 -14.74
CA ASP A 12 -28.44 37.71 -13.56
C ASP A 12 -28.50 36.21 -13.93
N ARG A 13 -29.03 35.85 -15.12
CA ARG A 13 -29.09 34.45 -15.60
C ARG A 13 -27.74 33.82 -15.86
N LEU A 14 -26.80 34.54 -16.51
CA LEU A 14 -25.44 34.02 -16.75
C LEU A 14 -24.74 33.73 -15.42
N GLY A 15 -24.83 34.66 -14.48
CA GLY A 15 -24.25 34.52 -13.16
C GLY A 15 -24.86 33.35 -12.37
N LEU A 16 -26.17 33.15 -12.47
CA LEU A 16 -26.87 32.02 -11.84
C LEU A 16 -26.36 30.67 -12.35
N TRP A 17 -26.18 30.52 -13.67
CA TRP A 17 -25.64 29.30 -14.26
C TRP A 17 -24.19 29.06 -13.90
N VAL A 18 -23.33 30.08 -14.03
CA VAL A 18 -21.89 29.95 -13.73
C VAL A 18 -21.68 29.58 -12.26
N LEU A 19 -22.34 30.27 -11.33
CA LEU A 19 -22.24 29.96 -9.90
C LEU A 19 -22.86 28.59 -9.59
N GLY A 20 -23.99 28.24 -10.21
CA GLY A 20 -24.64 26.94 -10.00
C GLY A 20 -23.77 25.77 -10.45
N ILE A 21 -23.14 25.87 -11.62
CA ILE A 21 -22.18 24.86 -12.12
C ILE A 21 -20.98 24.79 -11.18
N TYR A 22 -20.41 25.93 -10.78
CA TYR A 22 -19.30 25.96 -9.84
C TYR A 22 -19.64 25.27 -8.51
N ILE A 23 -20.78 25.60 -7.90
CA ILE A 23 -21.25 24.97 -6.65
C ILE A 23 -21.44 23.47 -6.82
N LEU A 24 -21.97 23.01 -7.95
CA LEU A 24 -22.11 21.58 -8.24
C LEU A 24 -20.74 20.87 -8.23
N PHE A 25 -19.74 21.45 -8.90
CA PHE A 25 -18.37 20.93 -8.87
C PHE A 25 -17.74 21.01 -7.48
N GLU A 26 -17.98 22.08 -6.73
CA GLU A 26 -17.47 22.28 -5.36
C GLU A 26 -18.02 21.22 -4.40
N LEU A 27 -19.32 20.92 -4.48
CA LEU A 27 -19.98 19.90 -3.66
C LEU A 27 -19.50 18.50 -4.02
N ALA A 28 -19.33 18.20 -5.31
CA ALA A 28 -18.77 16.94 -5.78
C ALA A 28 -17.30 16.77 -5.37
N PHE A 29 -16.51 17.86 -5.41
CA PHE A 29 -15.14 17.87 -4.93
C PHE A 29 -15.07 17.59 -3.43
N ASN A 30 -15.92 18.24 -2.61
CA ASN A 30 -15.95 18.00 -1.17
C ASN A 30 -16.28 16.54 -0.81
N ALA A 31 -17.21 15.90 -1.54
CA ALA A 31 -17.47 14.46 -1.37
C ALA A 31 -16.20 13.61 -1.64
N ARG A 32 -15.50 13.89 -2.75
CA ARG A 32 -14.28 13.15 -3.12
C ARG A 32 -13.12 13.44 -2.19
N LEU A 33 -12.98 14.68 -1.74
CA LEU A 33 -11.96 15.09 -0.79
C LEU A 33 -12.15 14.38 0.54
N LEU A 34 -13.38 14.19 1.00
CA LEU A 34 -13.69 13.45 2.22
C LEU A 34 -13.35 11.96 2.08
N ASP A 35 -13.71 11.34 0.95
CA ASP A 35 -13.35 9.94 0.65
C ASP A 35 -11.83 9.73 0.57
N ALA A 36 -11.10 10.73 0.06
CA ALA A 36 -9.67 10.65 -0.12
C ALA A 36 -8.85 11.08 1.12
N ALA A 37 -9.30 12.10 1.86
CA ALA A 37 -8.67 12.56 3.11
C ALA A 37 -9.00 11.63 4.28
N GLY A 38 -10.20 11.02 4.28
CA GLY A 38 -10.52 9.86 5.14
C GLY A 38 -9.89 8.56 4.65
N GLY A 39 -9.04 8.63 3.62
CA GLY A 39 -8.44 7.48 2.97
C GLY A 39 -6.91 7.53 2.89
N ALA A 40 -6.30 6.35 2.69
CA ALA A 40 -4.89 6.26 2.31
C ALA A 40 -4.73 6.64 0.83
N ALA A 41 -4.96 7.92 0.50
CA ALA A 41 -4.61 8.44 -0.81
C ALA A 41 -3.13 8.15 -1.05
N SER A 42 -2.81 7.50 -2.17
CA SER A 42 -1.41 7.37 -2.57
C SER A 42 -0.79 8.77 -2.66
N PRO A 43 0.54 8.94 -2.48
CA PRO A 43 1.17 10.25 -2.62
C PRO A 43 0.77 10.97 -3.92
N VAL A 44 0.63 10.21 -5.00
CA VAL A 44 0.19 10.70 -6.32
C VAL A 44 -1.28 11.15 -6.33
N GLU A 45 -2.14 10.50 -5.57
CA GLU A 45 -3.56 10.88 -5.45
C GLU A 45 -3.72 12.12 -4.57
N LEU A 46 -2.91 12.22 -3.50
CA LEU A 46 -2.84 13.40 -2.64
C LEU A 46 -2.42 14.63 -3.45
N ASP A 47 -1.36 14.53 -4.26
CA ASP A 47 -0.87 15.62 -5.13
C ASP A 47 -1.94 16.07 -6.14
N ARG A 48 -2.70 15.11 -6.72
CA ARG A 48 -3.79 15.43 -7.64
C ARG A 48 -4.93 16.17 -6.95
N ILE A 49 -5.31 15.71 -5.76
CA ILE A 49 -6.38 16.34 -4.97
C ILE A 49 -5.96 17.73 -4.52
N GLU A 50 -4.70 17.91 -4.12
CA GLU A 50 -4.13 19.21 -3.76
C GLU A 50 -4.20 20.18 -4.94
N SER A 51 -3.70 19.78 -6.12
CA SER A 51 -3.70 20.62 -7.31
C SER A 51 -5.12 20.97 -7.76
N PHE A 52 -6.04 20.01 -7.69
CA PHE A 52 -7.42 20.22 -8.07
C PHE A 52 -8.14 21.15 -7.05
N GLY A 53 -7.97 20.92 -5.75
CA GLY A 53 -8.55 21.76 -4.69
C GLY A 53 -8.09 23.21 -4.76
N ARG A 54 -6.81 23.46 -5.07
CA ARG A 54 -6.29 24.81 -5.32
C ARG A 54 -6.90 25.46 -6.55
N THR A 55 -7.09 24.70 -7.62
CA THR A 55 -7.74 25.19 -8.85
C THR A 55 -9.19 25.59 -8.58
N VAL A 56 -9.94 24.72 -7.91
CA VAL A 56 -11.34 24.94 -7.55
C VAL A 56 -11.49 26.15 -6.61
N SER A 57 -10.66 26.23 -5.57
CA SER A 57 -10.60 27.39 -4.66
C SER A 57 -10.28 28.70 -5.41
N GLY A 58 -9.35 28.65 -6.36
CA GLY A 58 -8.95 29.80 -7.16
C GLY A 58 -10.04 30.28 -8.11
N VAL A 59 -10.80 29.36 -8.72
CA VAL A 59 -12.02 29.70 -9.46
C VAL A 59 -13.06 30.32 -8.53
N GLY A 60 -13.25 29.77 -7.33
CA GLY A 60 -14.16 30.32 -6.32
C GLY A 60 -13.79 31.75 -5.87
N LEU A 61 -12.50 32.02 -5.69
CA LEU A 61 -11.97 33.37 -5.43
C LEU A 61 -12.24 34.31 -6.61
N GLY A 62 -11.95 33.86 -7.83
CA GLY A 62 -12.22 34.62 -9.06
C GLY A 62 -13.70 34.97 -9.20
N LEU A 63 -14.59 34.00 -8.99
CA LEU A 63 -16.05 34.20 -9.00
C LEU A 63 -16.50 35.17 -7.91
N SER A 64 -15.97 35.07 -6.70
CA SER A 64 -16.24 36.01 -5.62
C SER A 64 -15.83 37.44 -6.02
N CYS A 65 -14.63 37.61 -6.59
CA CYS A 65 -14.18 38.91 -7.09
C CYS A 65 -15.04 39.43 -8.25
N TRP A 66 -15.43 38.55 -9.17
CA TRP A 66 -16.30 38.89 -10.29
C TRP A 66 -17.65 39.41 -9.80
N THR A 67 -18.29 38.69 -8.88
CA THR A 67 -19.60 39.08 -8.34
C THR A 67 -19.57 40.38 -7.55
N LEU A 68 -18.46 40.67 -6.86
CA LEU A 68 -18.30 41.88 -6.07
C LEU A 68 -17.96 43.11 -6.91
N PHE A 69 -16.99 43.00 -7.82
CA PHE A 69 -16.40 44.16 -8.49
C PHE A 69 -16.81 44.32 -9.96
N PHE A 70 -17.10 43.22 -10.65
CA PHE A 70 -17.28 43.21 -12.10
C PHE A 70 -18.70 42.84 -12.56
N ARG A 71 -19.63 42.65 -11.62
CA ARG A 71 -21.05 42.35 -11.91
C ARG A 71 -21.66 43.33 -12.91
N ASN A 72 -21.28 44.62 -12.84
CA ASN A 72 -21.82 45.66 -13.69
C ASN A 72 -20.92 46.06 -14.87
N ALA A 73 -19.80 45.39 -15.08
CA ALA A 73 -18.85 45.71 -16.14
C ALA A 73 -19.47 45.56 -17.54
N THR A 74 -18.92 46.31 -18.50
CA THR A 74 -19.29 46.23 -19.92
C THR A 74 -18.75 44.94 -20.55
N HIS A 75 -17.52 44.54 -20.20
CA HIS A 75 -16.85 43.33 -20.71
C HIS A 75 -16.89 42.18 -19.68
N ARG A 76 -18.08 41.66 -19.40
CA ARG A 76 -18.33 40.73 -18.26
C ARG A 76 -17.66 39.38 -18.40
N ILE A 77 -17.70 38.79 -19.60
CA ILE A 77 -17.10 37.48 -19.86
C ILE A 77 -15.56 37.58 -19.83
N PRO A 78 -14.91 38.55 -20.51
CA PRO A 78 -13.48 38.77 -20.35
C PRO A 78 -13.07 39.06 -18.90
N ALA A 79 -13.85 39.85 -18.15
CA ALA A 79 -13.59 40.11 -16.74
C ALA A 79 -13.68 38.84 -15.89
N LEU A 80 -14.72 38.02 -16.10
CA LEU A 80 -14.89 36.71 -15.45
C LEU A 80 -13.68 35.81 -15.70
N VAL A 81 -13.30 35.63 -16.96
CA VAL A 81 -12.15 34.81 -17.34
C VAL A 81 -10.87 35.37 -16.72
N GLY A 82 -10.66 36.69 -16.80
CA GLY A 82 -9.48 37.35 -16.25
C GLY A 82 -9.34 37.16 -14.74
N VAL A 83 -10.41 37.35 -13.96
CA VAL A 83 -10.32 37.17 -12.50
C VAL A 83 -10.20 35.71 -12.09
N CYS A 84 -10.74 34.75 -12.85
CA CYS A 84 -10.50 33.32 -12.60
C CYS A 84 -9.05 32.93 -12.94
N LEU A 85 -8.51 33.43 -14.06
CA LEU A 85 -7.12 33.20 -14.45
C LEU A 85 -6.12 33.79 -13.44
N ILE A 86 -6.47 34.87 -12.74
CA ILE A 86 -5.68 35.45 -11.65
C ILE A 86 -5.95 34.72 -10.33
N GLY A 87 -7.21 34.34 -10.05
CA GLY A 87 -7.61 33.69 -8.82
C GLY A 87 -6.92 32.34 -8.59
N ILE A 88 -6.70 31.56 -9.66
CA ILE A 88 -5.98 30.28 -9.60
C ILE A 88 -4.54 30.44 -9.09
N PRO A 89 -3.63 31.20 -9.74
CA PRO A 89 -2.26 31.34 -9.25
C PRO A 89 -2.20 31.99 -7.86
N VAL A 90 -3.11 32.94 -7.56
CA VAL A 90 -3.20 33.51 -6.21
C VAL A 90 -3.54 32.45 -5.17
N ALA A 91 -4.52 31.58 -5.43
CA ALA A 91 -4.87 30.49 -4.52
C ALA A 91 -3.70 29.52 -4.32
N PHE A 92 -2.95 29.19 -5.37
CA PHE A 92 -1.73 28.37 -5.27
C PHE A 92 -0.69 29.01 -4.36
N VAL A 93 -0.38 30.30 -4.57
CA VAL A 93 0.62 31.01 -3.76
C VAL A 93 0.18 31.10 -2.30
N VAL A 94 -1.06 31.53 -2.05
CA VAL A 94 -1.59 31.73 -0.68
C VAL A 94 -1.67 30.42 0.08
N GLN A 95 -2.25 29.37 -0.52
CA GLN A 95 -2.36 28.08 0.16
C GLN A 95 -1.00 27.43 0.38
N ASN A 96 -0.08 27.51 -0.60
CA ASN A 96 1.26 26.97 -0.43
C ASN A 96 2.06 27.73 0.66
N ALA A 97 1.93 29.05 0.73
CA ALA A 97 2.55 29.85 1.77
C ALA A 97 2.01 29.49 3.16
N LEU A 98 0.69 29.29 3.29
CA LEU A 98 0.07 28.87 4.53
C LEU A 98 0.52 27.47 4.95
N VAL A 99 0.49 26.50 4.04
CA VAL A 99 0.97 25.13 4.32
C VAL A 99 2.44 25.16 4.75
N THR A 100 3.29 25.89 4.02
CA THR A 100 4.71 26.03 4.36
C THR A 100 4.90 26.65 5.74
N HIS A 101 4.10 27.67 6.08
CA HIS A 101 4.15 28.30 7.39
C HIS A 101 3.77 27.32 8.51
N LEU A 102 2.69 26.56 8.34
CA LEU A 102 2.24 25.54 9.30
C LEU A 102 3.25 24.40 9.45
N VAL A 103 3.81 23.92 8.33
CA VAL A 103 4.84 22.86 8.31
C VAL A 103 6.12 23.33 9.00
N ASN A 104 6.59 24.55 8.74
CA ASN A 104 7.80 25.08 9.35
C ASN A 104 7.62 25.43 10.83
N GLY A 105 6.41 25.83 11.23
CA GLY A 105 6.04 26.08 12.62
C GLY A 105 5.87 24.83 13.48
N ALA A 106 5.90 23.63 12.89
CA ALA A 106 5.67 22.39 13.61
C ALA A 106 6.81 22.03 14.57
N SER A 107 6.45 21.77 15.83
CA SER A 107 7.32 21.27 16.88
C SER A 107 7.88 19.87 16.56
N GLN A 108 8.97 19.50 17.24
CA GLN A 108 9.55 18.15 17.08
C GLN A 108 8.55 17.04 17.46
N ALA A 109 7.72 17.26 18.49
CA ALA A 109 6.68 16.31 18.88
C ALA A 109 5.66 16.10 17.75
N GLN A 110 5.16 17.17 17.14
CA GLN A 110 4.24 17.11 15.99
C GLN A 110 4.86 16.41 14.78
N ARG A 111 6.14 16.68 14.48
CA ARG A 111 6.87 16.00 13.39
C ARG A 111 6.95 14.49 13.60
N THR A 112 7.23 14.05 14.83
CA THR A 112 7.27 12.61 15.16
C THR A 112 5.88 11.96 15.18
N LEU A 113 4.83 12.74 15.46
CA LEU A 113 3.46 12.28 15.55
C LEU A 113 2.80 12.14 14.17
N ALA A 114 3.09 13.03 13.22
CA ALA A 114 2.51 13.03 11.88
C ALA A 114 2.56 11.66 11.18
N PRO A 115 3.71 10.96 11.07
CA PRO A 115 3.74 9.65 10.42
C PRO A 115 3.01 8.57 11.21
N LEU A 116 2.94 8.66 12.55
CA LEU A 116 2.12 7.76 13.36
C LEU A 116 0.64 7.93 13.06
N LEU A 117 0.17 9.18 12.92
CA LEU A 117 -1.22 9.50 12.57
C LEU A 117 -1.56 8.98 11.17
N THR A 118 -0.68 9.20 10.19
CA THR A 118 -0.89 8.72 8.81
C THR A 118 -1.00 7.20 8.77
N VAL A 119 -0.10 6.47 9.42
CA VAL A 119 -0.16 5.00 9.48
C VAL A 119 -1.40 4.55 10.24
N THR A 120 -1.77 5.21 11.34
CA THR A 120 -2.96 4.85 12.12
C THR A 120 -4.24 4.95 11.30
N VAL A 121 -4.45 6.06 10.58
CA VAL A 121 -5.63 6.24 9.71
C VAL A 121 -5.64 5.19 8.59
N GLN A 122 -4.49 4.93 7.97
CA GLN A 122 -4.37 3.90 6.93
C GLN A 122 -4.71 2.51 7.46
N SER A 123 -4.15 2.12 8.61
CA SER A 123 -4.36 0.79 9.18
C SER A 123 -5.80 0.63 9.69
N LEU A 124 -6.38 1.63 10.36
CA LEU A 124 -7.78 1.62 10.81
C LEU A 124 -8.76 1.38 9.66
N ARG A 125 -8.55 2.05 8.53
CA ARG A 125 -9.41 1.88 7.35
C ARG A 125 -9.23 0.50 6.71
N THR A 126 -7.99 0.04 6.56
CA THR A 126 -7.72 -1.21 5.85
C THR A 126 -8.21 -2.39 6.68
N SER A 127 -7.73 -2.48 7.92
CA SER A 127 -7.92 -3.64 8.78
C SER A 127 -9.34 -3.84 9.31
N HIS A 128 -10.24 -2.85 9.16
CA HIS A 128 -11.53 -2.79 9.87
C HIS A 128 -11.37 -3.07 11.38
N ALA A 129 -10.15 -2.88 11.90
CA ALA A 129 -9.79 -3.35 13.23
C ALA A 129 -10.33 -2.39 14.27
N GLU A 130 -10.92 -2.98 15.31
CA GLU A 130 -11.22 -2.28 16.53
C GLU A 130 -9.89 -2.05 17.28
N LEU A 131 -9.45 -0.80 17.30
CA LEU A 131 -8.36 -0.38 18.18
C LEU A 131 -8.86 -0.51 19.63
N GLU A 132 -8.14 -1.25 20.47
CA GLU A 132 -8.46 -1.33 21.89
C GLU A 132 -8.39 0.09 22.52
N GLY A 133 -9.52 0.58 23.01
CA GLY A 133 -9.67 1.96 23.52
C GLY A 133 -10.04 3.02 22.48
N PHE A 134 -10.22 2.65 21.21
CA PHE A 134 -10.78 3.53 20.18
C PHE A 134 -12.28 3.27 20.02
N PRO A 135 -13.11 4.32 19.94
CA PRO A 135 -14.55 4.16 20.16
C PRO A 135 -15.34 3.72 18.92
N PHE A 136 -14.69 3.42 17.79
CA PHE A 136 -15.37 3.16 16.52
C PHE A 136 -15.06 1.77 15.96
N SER A 137 -16.11 1.08 15.52
CA SER A 137 -15.99 -0.14 14.70
C SER A 137 -15.67 0.17 13.24
N GLY A 138 -15.20 -0.81 12.48
CA GLY A 138 -14.91 -0.64 11.04
C GLY A 138 -16.13 -0.19 10.21
N GLU A 139 -17.34 -0.57 10.61
CA GLU A 139 -18.59 -0.12 9.97
C GLU A 139 -18.89 1.36 10.28
N GLN A 140 -18.67 1.78 11.53
CA GLN A 140 -18.85 3.17 11.96
C GLN A 140 -17.84 4.12 11.29
N LEU A 141 -16.61 3.64 11.01
CA LEU A 141 -15.62 4.41 10.27
C LEU A 141 -16.00 4.67 8.80
N ASN A 142 -16.89 3.85 8.24
CA ASN A 142 -17.38 4.03 6.87
C ASN A 142 -18.59 4.98 6.78
N THR A 143 -19.17 5.39 7.91
CA THR A 143 -20.22 6.41 7.90
C THR A 143 -19.64 7.78 7.52
N PRO A 144 -20.46 8.71 7.04
CA PRO A 144 -20.03 10.07 6.70
C PRO A 144 -19.27 10.75 7.86
N GLU A 145 -19.74 10.57 9.09
CA GLU A 145 -19.10 11.08 10.31
C GLU A 145 -17.79 10.39 10.61
N GLY A 146 -17.72 9.07 10.44
CA GLY A 146 -16.49 8.29 10.62
C GLY A 146 -15.40 8.72 9.64
N LYS A 147 -15.75 8.94 8.37
CA LYS A 147 -14.82 9.46 7.34
C LYS A 147 -14.36 10.87 7.65
N THR A 148 -15.26 11.73 8.10
CA THR A 148 -14.93 13.10 8.54
C THR A 148 -13.99 13.08 9.73
N PHE A 149 -14.26 12.20 10.70
CA PHE A 149 -13.37 12.00 11.83
C PHE A 149 -11.99 11.54 11.36
N LEU A 150 -11.89 10.55 10.47
CA LEU A 150 -10.59 10.09 9.94
C LEU A 150 -9.84 11.19 9.17
N ALA A 151 -10.56 12.05 8.43
CA ALA A 151 -9.97 13.18 7.71
C ALA A 151 -9.44 14.28 8.64
N VAL A 152 -10.11 14.50 9.77
CA VAL A 152 -9.79 15.58 10.73
C VAL A 152 -8.88 15.09 11.86
N PHE A 153 -8.88 13.79 12.15
CA PHE A 153 -8.08 13.20 13.23
C PHE A 153 -6.59 13.54 13.12
N PRO A 154 -5.93 13.44 11.95
CA PRO A 154 -4.54 13.86 11.84
C PRO A 154 -4.33 15.35 12.15
N LEU A 155 -5.25 16.22 11.73
CA LEU A 155 -5.19 17.65 12.06
C LEU A 155 -5.32 17.88 13.57
N THR A 156 -6.16 17.11 14.25
CA THR A 156 -6.35 17.25 15.70
C THR A 156 -5.12 16.81 16.49
N GLY A 157 -4.47 15.73 16.05
CA GLY A 157 -3.19 15.30 16.61
C GLY A 157 -2.08 16.31 16.32
N PHE A 158 -2.09 16.93 15.14
CA PHE A 158 -1.18 18.03 14.82
C PHE A 158 -1.45 19.28 15.69
N SER A 159 -2.70 19.60 15.95
CA SER A 159 -3.11 20.76 16.76
C SER A 159 -2.96 20.55 18.27
N ALA A 160 -2.52 19.36 18.69
CA ALA A 160 -2.20 19.07 20.07
C ALA A 160 -0.83 19.67 20.44
N GLY A 161 -0.75 20.28 21.62
CA GLY A 161 0.48 20.86 22.16
C GLY A 161 1.52 19.83 22.51
N GLY A 162 2.74 20.26 22.83
CA GLY A 162 3.89 19.38 23.06
C GLY A 162 3.58 18.16 23.93
N ASP A 163 3.00 18.36 25.11
CA ASP A 163 2.70 17.28 26.06
C ASP A 163 1.58 16.35 25.58
N SER A 164 0.52 16.91 24.98
CA SER A 164 -0.62 16.16 24.44
C SER A 164 -0.22 15.37 23.19
N ALA A 165 0.55 15.98 22.30
CA ALA A 165 1.11 15.33 21.11
C ALA A 165 2.03 14.17 21.50
N GLN A 166 2.85 14.33 22.53
CA GLN A 166 3.74 13.28 23.02
C GLN A 166 2.98 12.14 23.71
N SER A 167 1.92 12.46 24.46
CA SER A 167 1.02 11.48 25.07
C SER A 167 0.30 10.66 24.00
N LEU A 168 -0.24 11.32 22.98
CA LEU A 168 -0.88 10.68 21.83
C LEU A 168 0.12 9.83 21.04
N ALA A 169 1.32 10.34 20.75
CA ALA A 169 2.37 9.58 20.07
C ALA A 169 2.74 8.31 20.85
N THR A 170 2.81 8.40 22.17
CA THR A 170 3.08 7.24 23.04
C THR A 170 1.95 6.22 22.99
N ALA A 171 0.69 6.66 23.04
CA ALA A 171 -0.47 5.79 22.91
C ALA A 171 -0.50 5.09 21.54
N LEU A 172 -0.30 5.85 20.45
CA LEU A 172 -0.27 5.30 19.10
C LEU A 172 0.88 4.31 18.91
N ARG A 173 2.08 4.58 19.43
CA ARG A 173 3.22 3.64 19.36
C ARG A 173 2.93 2.30 20.03
N ARG A 174 2.08 2.27 21.07
CA ARG A 174 1.67 1.02 21.72
C ARG A 174 0.64 0.27 20.90
N ALA A 175 -0.28 0.98 20.23
CA ALA A 175 -1.39 0.38 19.51
C ALA A 175 -1.06 0.00 18.05
N LEU A 176 -0.17 0.75 17.41
CA LEU A 176 0.23 0.58 16.00
C LEU A 176 0.77 -0.80 15.64
N PRO A 177 1.60 -1.49 16.44
CA PRO A 177 2.11 -2.80 16.07
C PRO A 177 0.99 -3.79 15.76
N ARG A 178 -0.09 -3.79 16.55
CA ARG A 178 -1.24 -4.67 16.34
C ARG A 178 -2.05 -4.28 15.10
N LEU A 179 -2.22 -2.98 14.87
CA LEU A 179 -2.90 -2.47 13.67
C LEU A 179 -2.17 -2.81 12.38
N ILE A 180 -0.85 -2.62 12.37
CA ILE A 180 -0.01 -2.93 11.21
C ILE A 180 0.01 -4.44 10.98
N GLU A 181 0.03 -5.25 12.05
CA GLU A 181 -0.10 -6.71 11.94
C GLU A 181 -1.41 -7.11 11.24
N LEU A 182 -2.55 -6.58 11.69
CA LEU A 182 -3.85 -6.84 11.05
C LEU A 182 -3.92 -6.35 9.60
N GLU A 183 -3.34 -5.18 9.30
CA GLU A 183 -3.21 -4.68 7.92
C GLU A 183 -2.38 -5.64 7.05
N ILE A 184 -1.25 -6.13 7.57
CA ILE A 184 -0.38 -7.09 6.87
C ILE A 184 -1.14 -8.38 6.63
N GLU A 185 -1.79 -8.94 7.66
CA GLU A 185 -2.57 -10.18 7.57
C GLU A 185 -3.65 -10.11 6.49
N GLN A 186 -4.33 -8.98 6.34
CA GLN A 186 -5.30 -8.79 5.26
C GLN A 186 -4.67 -8.71 3.86
N ARG A 187 -3.46 -8.14 3.75
CA ARG A 187 -2.77 -7.99 2.47
C ARG A 187 -2.09 -9.27 2.00
N ILE A 188 -1.41 -9.98 2.90
CA ILE A 188 -0.66 -11.21 2.55
C ILE A 188 -1.50 -12.48 2.75
N GLY A 189 -2.60 -12.38 3.50
CA GLY A 189 -3.43 -13.51 3.90
C GLY A 189 -3.08 -14.04 5.29
N THR A 190 -4.03 -14.79 5.87
CA THR A 190 -3.84 -15.51 7.13
C THR A 190 -2.74 -16.56 7.01
N ALA A 191 -2.21 -17.00 8.15
CA ALA A 191 -1.21 -18.07 8.20
C ALA A 191 -1.59 -19.30 7.37
N ASP A 192 -2.84 -19.75 7.49
CA ASP A 192 -3.36 -20.91 6.75
C ASP A 192 -3.47 -20.63 5.25
N ALA A 193 -3.91 -19.42 4.86
CA ALA A 193 -4.00 -19.05 3.46
C ALA A 193 -2.62 -19.01 2.80
N VAL A 194 -1.63 -18.42 3.49
CA VAL A 194 -0.24 -18.35 3.02
C VAL A 194 0.39 -19.74 2.97
N TYR A 195 0.17 -20.57 3.99
CA TYR A 195 0.64 -21.96 4.03
C TYR A 195 0.11 -22.75 2.83
N ASN A 196 -1.20 -22.70 2.58
CA ASN A 196 -1.84 -23.47 1.51
C ASN A 196 -1.53 -22.95 0.10
N LYS A 197 -1.36 -21.63 -0.08
CA LYS A 197 -1.14 -21.02 -1.41
C LYS A 197 0.33 -20.87 -1.78
N SER A 198 1.23 -20.73 -0.80
CA SER A 198 2.64 -20.42 -1.05
C SER A 198 3.56 -21.59 -0.72
N TYR A 199 3.42 -22.16 0.48
CA TYR A 199 4.32 -23.21 0.96
C TYR A 199 3.96 -24.60 0.43
N LEU A 200 2.69 -25.00 0.56
CA LEU A 200 2.25 -26.36 0.22
C LEU A 200 2.50 -26.72 -1.25
N PRO A 201 2.26 -25.83 -2.25
CA PRO A 201 2.59 -26.11 -3.64
C PRO A 201 4.09 -26.28 -3.87
N ALA A 202 4.94 -25.50 -3.18
CA ALA A 202 6.39 -25.62 -3.27
C ALA A 202 6.88 -26.97 -2.70
N ALA A 203 6.37 -27.35 -1.53
CA ALA A 203 6.70 -28.61 -0.87
C ALA A 203 6.23 -29.83 -1.70
N ASN A 204 5.03 -29.77 -2.27
CA ASN A 204 4.49 -30.82 -3.13
C ASN A 204 5.30 -30.94 -4.43
N LYS A 205 5.61 -29.82 -5.09
CA LYS A 205 6.46 -29.80 -6.28
C LYS A 205 7.82 -30.45 -6.00
N LEU A 206 8.43 -30.16 -4.86
CA LEU A 206 9.70 -30.78 -4.48
C LEU A 206 9.57 -32.28 -4.24
N ARG A 207 8.47 -32.72 -3.61
CA ARG A 207 8.17 -34.15 -3.43
C ARG A 207 7.96 -34.86 -4.77
N ASP A 208 7.28 -34.23 -5.70
CA ASP A 208 7.05 -34.78 -7.04
C ASP A 208 8.35 -34.92 -7.82
N VAL A 209 9.24 -33.93 -7.72
CA VAL A 209 10.61 -33.99 -8.29
C VAL A 209 11.39 -35.16 -7.69
N TYR A 210 11.33 -35.35 -6.37
CA TYR A 210 11.99 -36.47 -5.71
C TYR A 210 11.46 -37.82 -6.23
N ASN A 211 10.15 -38.00 -6.23
CA ASN A 211 9.52 -39.27 -6.60
C ASN A 211 9.66 -39.62 -8.08
N SER A 212 9.47 -38.63 -8.97
CA SER A 212 9.37 -38.87 -10.42
C SER A 212 10.71 -38.77 -11.16
N GLN A 213 11.62 -37.91 -10.67
CA GLN A 213 12.87 -37.61 -11.37
C GLN A 213 14.07 -38.17 -10.60
N TYR A 214 14.21 -37.81 -9.32
CA TYR A 214 15.38 -38.19 -8.53
C TYR A 214 15.47 -39.70 -8.30
N LEU A 215 14.39 -40.34 -7.83
CA LEU A 215 14.39 -41.80 -7.61
C LEU A 215 14.62 -42.58 -8.91
N LYS A 216 14.06 -42.08 -10.03
CA LYS A 216 14.24 -42.68 -11.35
C LYS A 216 15.66 -42.53 -11.88
N ALA A 217 16.31 -41.39 -11.66
CA ALA A 217 17.71 -41.19 -12.02
C ALA A 217 18.64 -42.00 -11.10
N SER A 218 18.31 -42.06 -9.81
CA SER A 218 19.08 -42.80 -8.81
C SER A 218 19.01 -44.31 -9.00
N SER A 219 17.91 -44.86 -9.52
CA SER A 219 17.77 -46.30 -9.76
C SER A 219 18.50 -46.80 -11.01
N LYS A 220 18.96 -45.91 -11.89
CA LYS A 220 19.79 -46.27 -13.06
C LYS A 220 21.23 -46.61 -12.68
N ALA A 221 21.67 -46.25 -11.47
CA ALA A 221 22.98 -46.61 -10.97
C ALA A 221 23.07 -48.15 -10.86
N PRO A 222 23.93 -48.82 -11.65
CA PRO A 222 24.10 -50.26 -11.54
C PRO A 222 24.69 -50.61 -10.17
N SER A 223 24.32 -51.76 -9.63
CA SER A 223 25.02 -52.30 -8.46
C SER A 223 26.46 -52.64 -8.84
N GLU A 224 27.38 -52.59 -7.87
CA GLU A 224 28.80 -52.90 -8.09
C GLU A 224 28.99 -54.31 -8.67
N ASP A 225 28.22 -55.27 -8.16
CA ASP A 225 28.26 -56.66 -8.59
C ASP A 225 27.68 -56.86 -9.99
N ASP A 226 26.58 -56.19 -10.33
CA ASP A 226 26.00 -56.25 -11.68
C ASP A 226 26.93 -55.61 -12.72
N ALA A 227 27.56 -54.49 -12.37
CA ALA A 227 28.50 -53.79 -13.25
C ALA A 227 29.74 -54.65 -13.52
N TRP A 228 30.30 -55.26 -12.48
CA TRP A 228 31.44 -56.17 -12.60
C TRP A 228 31.08 -57.44 -13.38
N SER A 229 29.95 -58.07 -13.07
CA SER A 229 29.50 -59.28 -13.78
C SER A 229 29.33 -59.01 -15.27
N ARG A 230 28.67 -57.91 -15.66
CA ARG A 230 28.53 -57.55 -17.08
C ARG A 230 29.86 -57.28 -17.76
N TYR A 231 30.82 -56.69 -17.05
CA TYR A 231 32.15 -56.46 -17.57
C TYR A 231 32.88 -57.79 -17.83
N VAL A 232 32.87 -58.70 -16.85
CA VAL A 232 33.42 -60.06 -16.95
C VAL A 232 32.78 -60.81 -18.11
N ASP A 233 31.45 -60.86 -18.17
CA ASP A 233 30.69 -61.53 -19.24
C ASP A 233 31.05 -60.97 -20.61
N SER A 234 31.26 -59.65 -20.72
CA SER A 234 31.64 -59.02 -21.98
C SER A 234 33.04 -59.43 -22.44
N LEU A 235 33.96 -59.71 -21.51
CA LEU A 235 35.31 -60.18 -21.83
C LEU A 235 35.29 -61.65 -22.25
N ASP A 236 34.51 -62.47 -21.54
CA ASP A 236 34.33 -63.89 -21.84
C ASP A 236 33.70 -64.12 -23.21
N GLN A 237 32.66 -63.34 -23.56
CA GLN A 237 32.04 -63.39 -24.90
C GLN A 237 33.02 -63.05 -26.04
N ARG A 238 34.09 -62.30 -25.73
CA ARG A 238 35.13 -61.92 -26.69
C ARG A 238 36.35 -62.85 -26.63
N GLY A 239 36.31 -63.89 -25.79
CA GLY A 239 37.41 -64.84 -25.60
C GLY A 239 38.65 -64.21 -24.94
N ILE A 240 38.49 -63.13 -24.17
CA ILE A 240 39.59 -62.42 -23.53
C ILE A 240 39.74 -62.95 -22.10
N ARG A 241 40.87 -63.60 -21.80
CA ARG A 241 41.23 -64.01 -20.43
C ARG A 241 41.90 -62.84 -19.72
N MET A 242 41.39 -62.46 -18.55
CA MET A 242 41.85 -61.27 -17.81
C MET A 242 43.33 -61.31 -17.45
N ASP A 243 43.85 -62.50 -17.16
CA ASP A 243 45.20 -62.70 -16.61
C ASP A 243 46.27 -62.92 -17.70
N GLU A 244 45.84 -63.17 -18.95
CA GLU A 244 46.70 -63.55 -20.08
C GLU A 244 46.61 -62.54 -21.25
N ALA A 245 45.91 -61.42 -21.06
CA ALA A 245 45.69 -60.45 -22.12
C ALA A 245 46.99 -59.71 -22.52
N SER A 246 47.32 -59.75 -23.82
CA SER A 246 48.44 -58.96 -24.35
C SER A 246 48.20 -57.44 -24.20
N GLU A 247 49.27 -56.66 -24.16
CA GLU A 247 49.21 -55.19 -24.00
C GLU A 247 48.28 -54.51 -25.03
N ARG A 248 48.30 -54.99 -26.28
CA ARG A 248 47.42 -54.47 -27.35
C ARG A 248 45.94 -54.74 -27.09
N VAL A 249 45.61 -55.88 -26.48
CA VAL A 249 44.23 -56.25 -26.13
C VAL A 249 43.78 -55.42 -24.93
N ARG A 250 44.65 -55.25 -23.92
CA ARG A 250 44.40 -54.41 -22.74
C ARG A 250 44.07 -52.97 -23.12
N GLN A 251 44.92 -52.33 -23.94
CA GLN A 251 44.68 -50.97 -24.41
C GLN A 251 43.38 -50.83 -25.21
N ARG A 252 43.02 -51.84 -26.01
CA ARG A 252 41.74 -51.84 -26.73
C ARG A 252 40.55 -51.90 -25.77
N VAL A 253 40.61 -52.73 -24.73
CA VAL A 253 39.55 -52.80 -23.71
C VAL A 253 39.44 -51.48 -22.94
N VAL A 254 40.56 -50.87 -22.53
CA VAL A 254 40.58 -49.56 -21.87
C VAL A 254 39.95 -48.47 -22.75
N GLN A 255 40.30 -48.42 -24.05
CA GLN A 255 39.68 -47.48 -24.97
C GLN A 255 38.17 -47.69 -25.13
N GLU A 256 37.69 -48.94 -25.13
CA GLU A 256 36.26 -49.24 -25.15
C GLU A 256 35.56 -48.85 -23.83
N LEU A 257 36.21 -49.04 -22.68
CA LEU A 257 35.71 -48.57 -21.40
C LEU A 257 35.59 -47.05 -21.38
N HIS A 258 36.57 -46.32 -21.91
CA HIS A 258 36.48 -44.86 -22.07
C HIS A 258 35.34 -44.46 -23.01
N LYS A 259 35.17 -45.13 -24.15
CA LYS A 259 34.06 -44.89 -25.10
C LYS A 259 32.69 -45.14 -24.49
N THR A 260 32.58 -46.12 -23.61
CA THR A 260 31.34 -46.42 -22.87
C THR A 260 31.13 -45.54 -21.64
N GLY A 261 32.05 -44.60 -21.38
CA GLY A 261 31.93 -43.59 -20.33
C GLY A 261 32.51 -44.00 -18.98
N VAL A 262 33.28 -45.08 -18.90
CA VAL A 262 33.94 -45.57 -17.68
C VAL A 262 35.41 -45.10 -17.66
N PRO A 263 35.80 -44.11 -16.82
CA PRO A 263 37.13 -43.53 -16.80
C PRO A 263 38.09 -44.34 -15.90
N VAL A 264 38.60 -45.44 -16.45
CA VAL A 264 39.72 -46.21 -15.88
C VAL A 264 41.08 -45.60 -16.26
N ASP A 265 42.14 -45.92 -15.53
CA ASP A 265 43.52 -45.49 -15.84
C ASP A 265 44.02 -46.15 -17.15
N ASP A 266 44.93 -45.50 -17.88
CA ASP A 266 45.56 -46.08 -19.08
C ASP A 266 46.37 -47.34 -18.76
N ALA A 267 46.88 -47.45 -17.54
CA ALA A 267 47.57 -48.62 -17.01
C ALA A 267 46.63 -49.64 -16.30
N PHE A 268 45.30 -49.50 -16.44
CA PHE A 268 44.31 -50.36 -15.79
C PHE A 268 44.56 -51.86 -16.05
N VAL A 269 44.40 -52.65 -14.98
CA VAL A 269 44.56 -54.11 -14.99
C VAL A 269 43.17 -54.75 -15.09
N LEU A 270 42.97 -55.64 -16.06
CA LEU A 270 41.64 -56.18 -16.38
C LEU A 270 41.00 -56.99 -15.24
N SER A 271 41.81 -57.56 -14.34
CA SER A 271 41.34 -58.30 -13.15
C SER A 271 41.19 -57.43 -11.90
N ASP A 272 41.55 -56.14 -11.95
CA ASP A 272 41.43 -55.21 -10.82
C ASP A 272 39.98 -54.72 -10.67
N ARG A 273 39.21 -55.50 -9.90
CA ARG A 273 37.81 -55.21 -9.59
C ARG A 273 37.64 -53.87 -8.89
N ASP A 274 38.51 -53.56 -7.94
CA ASP A 274 38.35 -52.37 -7.10
C ASP A 274 38.57 -51.10 -7.95
N ALA A 275 39.61 -51.08 -8.78
CA ALA A 275 39.84 -49.95 -9.70
C ALA A 275 38.73 -49.79 -10.74
N PHE A 276 38.14 -50.89 -11.22
CA PHE A 276 36.98 -50.84 -12.12
C PHE A 276 35.74 -50.28 -11.42
N VAL A 277 35.39 -50.82 -10.25
CA VAL A 277 34.22 -50.40 -9.47
C VAL A 277 34.33 -48.92 -9.11
N ASP A 278 35.52 -48.45 -8.71
CA ASP A 278 35.78 -47.03 -8.46
C ASP A 278 35.57 -46.17 -9.72
N ALA A 279 36.00 -46.64 -10.89
CA ALA A 279 35.79 -45.94 -12.15
C ALA A 279 34.29 -45.90 -12.53
N VAL A 280 33.56 -46.99 -12.33
CA VAL A 280 32.10 -47.04 -12.52
C VAL A 280 31.41 -46.07 -11.58
N HIS A 281 31.78 -46.02 -10.29
CA HIS A 281 31.22 -45.05 -9.33
C HIS A 281 31.43 -43.60 -9.78
N ARG A 282 32.62 -43.26 -10.27
CA ARG A 282 32.91 -41.92 -10.81
C ARG A 282 32.05 -41.62 -12.03
N ALA A 283 31.93 -42.56 -12.97
CA ALA A 283 31.11 -42.44 -14.17
C ALA A 283 29.62 -42.26 -13.83
N THR A 284 29.09 -43.08 -12.93
CA THR A 284 27.70 -43.04 -12.48
C THR A 284 27.40 -41.73 -11.77
N LYS A 285 28.30 -41.25 -10.90
CA LYS A 285 28.13 -39.95 -10.21
C LYS A 285 28.15 -38.78 -11.19
N ALA A 286 29.01 -38.81 -12.21
CA ALA A 286 29.07 -37.77 -13.24
C ALA A 286 27.79 -37.74 -14.10
N SER A 287 27.37 -38.90 -14.61
CA SER A 287 26.13 -39.04 -15.39
C SER A 287 24.89 -38.65 -14.59
N PHE A 288 24.82 -39.08 -13.32
CA PHE A 288 23.74 -38.70 -12.40
C PHE A 288 23.69 -37.20 -12.18
N ARG A 289 24.84 -36.56 -11.92
CA ARG A 289 24.90 -35.11 -11.73
C ARG A 289 24.42 -34.37 -12.98
N GLN A 290 24.83 -34.81 -14.16
CA GLN A 290 24.41 -34.19 -15.42
C GLN A 290 22.89 -34.30 -15.62
N GLU A 291 22.30 -35.48 -15.41
CA GLU A 291 20.85 -35.70 -15.54
C GLU A 291 20.06 -34.86 -14.51
N ILE A 292 20.47 -34.86 -13.24
CA ILE A 292 19.81 -34.09 -12.19
C ILE A 292 19.94 -32.58 -12.43
N THR A 293 21.10 -32.10 -12.87
CA THR A 293 21.29 -30.67 -13.17
C THR A 293 20.35 -30.20 -14.28
N GLN A 294 20.15 -31.04 -15.32
CA GLN A 294 19.22 -30.74 -16.41
C GLN A 294 17.75 -30.78 -15.97
N THR A 295 17.40 -31.68 -15.05
CA THR A 295 16.00 -31.94 -14.69
C THR A 295 15.51 -31.05 -13.55
N ILE A 296 16.35 -30.81 -12.54
CA ILE A 296 16.03 -29.99 -11.36
C ILE A 296 16.51 -28.52 -11.54
N GLY A 297 17.39 -28.26 -12.51
CA GLY A 297 17.73 -26.89 -12.94
C GLY A 297 18.77 -26.17 -12.08
N PHE A 298 19.53 -26.91 -11.24
CA PHE A 298 20.66 -26.36 -10.49
C PHE A 298 21.82 -27.36 -10.46
N ASP A 299 23.05 -26.85 -10.38
CA ASP A 299 24.25 -27.68 -10.19
C ASP A 299 24.18 -28.29 -8.79
N SER A 300 23.80 -29.56 -8.73
CA SER A 300 23.53 -30.27 -7.49
C SER A 300 24.74 -31.11 -7.11
N SER A 301 25.25 -30.97 -5.88
CA SER A 301 26.21 -31.93 -5.32
C SER A 301 25.56 -33.22 -4.83
N LEU A 302 24.32 -33.49 -5.25
CA LEU A 302 23.53 -34.65 -4.84
C LEU A 302 24.23 -35.94 -5.27
N SER A 303 24.19 -36.92 -4.38
CA SER A 303 24.62 -38.30 -4.66
C SER A 303 23.39 -39.19 -4.85
N PRO A 304 23.49 -40.26 -5.65
CA PRO A 304 22.40 -41.23 -5.76
C PRO A 304 22.13 -41.92 -4.41
N GLY A 305 20.93 -42.44 -4.21
CA GLY A 305 20.55 -43.29 -3.08
C GLY A 305 20.07 -42.56 -1.82
N LEU A 306 20.05 -41.22 -1.80
CA LEU A 306 19.52 -40.47 -0.65
C LEU A 306 18.04 -40.78 -0.40
N SER A 307 17.71 -41.05 0.86
CA SER A 307 16.33 -41.09 1.35
C SER A 307 15.66 -39.71 1.29
N TRP A 308 14.33 -39.65 1.38
CA TRP A 308 13.59 -38.37 1.41
C TRP A 308 14.11 -37.42 2.49
N GLY A 309 14.41 -37.93 3.70
CA GLY A 309 14.95 -37.12 4.79
C GLY A 309 16.31 -36.50 4.45
N GLN A 310 17.20 -37.28 3.83
CA GLN A 310 18.54 -36.81 3.42
C GLN A 310 18.46 -35.86 2.22
N PHE A 311 17.61 -36.16 1.24
CA PHE A 311 17.39 -35.33 0.06
C PHE A 311 16.81 -33.97 0.44
N SER A 312 15.74 -33.95 1.24
CA SER A 312 15.05 -32.73 1.65
C SER A 312 15.85 -31.82 2.59
N ALA A 313 16.85 -32.38 3.30
CA ALA A 313 17.78 -31.62 4.13
C ALA A 313 19.03 -31.12 3.38
N HIS A 314 19.22 -31.51 2.11
CA HIS A 314 20.40 -31.13 1.34
C HIS A 314 20.41 -29.62 1.04
N GLN A 315 21.57 -28.96 1.15
CA GLN A 315 21.67 -27.50 1.01
C GLN A 315 21.18 -26.98 -0.34
N ASP A 316 21.49 -27.66 -1.43
CA ASP A 316 21.04 -27.24 -2.77
C ASP A 316 19.51 -27.38 -2.94
N VAL A 317 18.92 -28.42 -2.34
CA VAL A 317 17.47 -28.65 -2.35
C VAL A 317 16.75 -27.57 -1.53
N LEU A 318 17.29 -27.27 -0.34
CA LEU A 318 16.81 -26.16 0.47
C LEU A 318 16.93 -24.83 -0.28
N ARG A 319 18.00 -24.58 -1.02
CA ARG A 319 18.17 -23.34 -1.81
C ARG A 319 17.04 -23.16 -2.81
N VAL A 320 16.69 -24.20 -3.56
CA VAL A 320 15.59 -24.14 -4.55
C VAL A 320 14.23 -23.98 -3.88
N MET A 321 13.97 -24.73 -2.81
CA MET A 321 12.73 -24.58 -2.04
C MET A 321 12.57 -23.15 -1.51
N ASN A 322 13.64 -22.61 -0.92
CA ASN A 322 13.64 -21.24 -0.42
C ASN A 322 13.43 -20.23 -1.55
N GLN A 323 14.09 -20.37 -2.70
CA GLN A 323 13.86 -19.50 -3.86
C GLN A 323 12.41 -19.54 -4.34
N ASP A 324 11.80 -20.72 -4.48
CA ASP A 324 10.43 -20.89 -4.97
C ASP A 324 9.41 -20.29 -3.99
N VAL A 325 9.61 -20.43 -2.67
CA VAL A 325 8.75 -19.78 -1.69
C VAL A 325 8.98 -18.27 -1.62
N HIS A 326 10.23 -17.79 -1.70
CA HIS A 326 10.52 -16.35 -1.73
C HIS A 326 9.94 -15.66 -2.97
N GLN A 327 9.87 -16.35 -4.12
CA GLN A 327 9.17 -15.82 -5.29
C GLN A 327 7.66 -15.65 -5.04
N ARG A 328 7.04 -16.56 -4.28
CA ARG A 328 5.62 -16.45 -3.89
C ARG A 328 5.39 -15.50 -2.72
N MET A 329 6.43 -15.23 -1.94
CA MET A 329 6.43 -14.35 -0.77
C MET A 329 7.60 -13.36 -0.85
N PRO A 330 7.53 -12.35 -1.73
CA PRO A 330 8.68 -11.47 -2.03
C PRO A 330 9.16 -10.63 -0.84
N ASN A 331 8.31 -10.47 0.18
CA ASN A 331 8.63 -9.70 1.39
C ASN A 331 9.18 -10.56 2.54
N LEU A 332 9.43 -11.85 2.29
CA LEU A 332 10.01 -12.74 3.28
C LEU A 332 11.52 -12.45 3.44
N ASP A 333 12.02 -12.44 4.68
CA ASP A 333 13.45 -12.30 4.94
C ASP A 333 14.20 -13.54 4.42
N GLN A 334 15.16 -13.30 3.52
CA GLN A 334 16.01 -14.32 2.89
C GLN A 334 16.81 -15.17 3.88
N LYS A 335 16.94 -14.71 5.13
CA LYS A 335 17.60 -15.48 6.21
C LYS A 335 16.73 -16.59 6.79
N ILE A 336 15.42 -16.57 6.54
CA ILE A 336 14.50 -17.60 7.04
C ILE A 336 14.65 -18.85 6.18
N VAL A 337 15.17 -19.92 6.79
CA VAL A 337 15.30 -21.22 6.12
C VAL A 337 13.98 -21.98 6.21
N ILE A 338 13.39 -22.26 5.06
CA ILE A 338 12.16 -23.04 4.91
C ILE A 338 12.52 -24.49 4.66
N HIS A 339 11.93 -25.37 5.47
CA HIS A 339 12.07 -26.83 5.34
C HIS A 339 10.81 -27.41 4.69
N PRO A 340 10.93 -28.40 3.79
CA PRO A 340 9.79 -28.94 3.03
C PRO A 340 8.89 -29.89 3.83
N ASN A 341 9.23 -30.20 5.08
CA ASN A 341 8.45 -31.07 5.98
C ASN A 341 7.82 -30.30 7.16
N MET A 342 7.64 -28.98 7.03
CA MET A 342 6.90 -28.19 8.02
C MET A 342 5.40 -28.49 7.95
N ASP A 343 4.80 -28.72 9.12
CA ASP A 343 3.36 -28.62 9.29
C ASP A 343 2.92 -27.13 9.40
N ALA A 344 1.61 -26.89 9.42
CA ALA A 344 1.07 -25.53 9.52
C ALA A 344 1.55 -24.78 10.78
N SER A 345 1.71 -25.47 11.91
CA SER A 345 2.15 -24.87 13.18
C SER A 345 3.64 -24.50 13.15
N ALA A 346 4.47 -25.36 12.59
CA ALA A 346 5.89 -25.13 12.39
C ALA A 346 6.10 -23.98 11.40
N PHE A 347 5.37 -23.97 10.27
CA PHE A 347 5.40 -22.88 9.29
C PHE A 347 4.99 -21.55 9.93
N PHE A 348 3.91 -21.55 10.72
CA PHE A 348 3.46 -20.35 11.41
C PHE A 348 4.55 -19.76 12.32
N ARG A 349 5.16 -20.59 13.17
CA ARG A 349 6.16 -20.14 14.16
C ARG A 349 7.50 -19.75 13.54
N THR A 350 7.95 -20.46 12.50
CA THR A 350 9.31 -20.33 11.96
C THR A 350 9.40 -19.42 10.73
N VAL A 351 8.30 -19.29 9.97
CA VAL A 351 8.27 -18.51 8.72
C VAL A 351 7.32 -17.34 8.84
N TYR A 352 6.04 -17.61 9.08
CA TYR A 352 4.99 -16.58 9.00
C TYR A 352 5.16 -15.50 10.08
N GLN A 353 5.23 -15.88 11.35
CA GLN A 353 5.28 -14.94 12.46
C GLN A 353 6.56 -14.07 12.44
N PRO A 354 7.77 -14.61 12.18
CA PRO A 354 8.96 -13.78 12.00
C PRO A 354 8.85 -12.82 10.81
N ALA A 355 8.25 -13.26 9.69
CA ALA A 355 8.04 -12.41 8.52
C ALA A 355 7.11 -11.22 8.82
N VAL A 356 5.96 -11.49 9.45
CA VAL A 356 5.02 -10.46 9.87
C VAL A 356 5.67 -9.49 10.85
N ARG A 357 6.40 -10.00 11.87
CA ARG A 357 7.14 -9.16 12.82
C ARG A 357 8.21 -8.29 12.15
N ALA A 358 8.91 -8.83 11.15
CA ALA A 358 9.90 -8.08 10.38
C ALA A 358 9.24 -6.93 9.59
N LEU A 359 8.13 -7.22 8.91
CA LEU A 359 7.34 -6.22 8.19
C LEU A 359 6.77 -5.13 9.11
N VAL A 360 6.23 -5.51 10.28
CA VAL A 360 5.75 -4.57 11.29
C VAL A 360 6.90 -3.67 11.76
N ARG A 361 8.06 -4.25 12.06
CA ARG A 361 9.25 -3.51 12.49
C ARG A 361 9.76 -2.56 11.42
N ASP A 362 9.85 -3.01 10.17
CA ASP A 362 10.29 -2.19 9.04
C ASP A 362 9.36 -0.98 8.85
N LYS A 363 8.04 -1.22 8.88
CA LYS A 363 7.05 -0.15 8.82
C LYS A 363 7.19 0.83 9.99
N LEU A 364 7.36 0.36 11.22
CA LEU A 364 7.56 1.23 12.40
C LEU A 364 8.87 2.01 12.36
N ASN A 365 9.95 1.41 11.84
CA ASN A 365 11.23 2.08 11.68
C ASN A 365 11.14 3.21 10.63
N SER A 366 10.39 3.00 9.55
CA SER A 366 10.19 4.00 8.50
C SER A 366 9.54 5.30 9.02
N VAL A 367 8.70 5.20 10.06
CA VAL A 367 8.06 6.36 10.73
C VAL A 367 9.08 7.29 11.41
N SER A 368 10.26 6.77 11.77
CA SER A 368 11.30 7.54 12.44
C SER A 368 12.21 8.32 11.48
N ASP A 369 12.11 8.08 10.17
CA ASP A 369 12.88 8.78 9.15
C ASP A 369 12.41 10.25 9.02
N ARG A 370 13.36 11.19 8.98
CA ARG A 370 13.07 12.62 8.82
C ARG A 370 12.37 12.94 7.50
N ALA A 371 12.75 12.29 6.41
CA ALA A 371 12.12 12.52 5.12
C ALA A 371 10.64 12.09 5.15
N VAL A 372 10.36 10.97 5.82
CA VAL A 372 8.99 10.46 6.03
C VAL A 372 8.20 11.39 6.95
N GLN A 373 8.82 11.95 8.00
CA GLN A 373 8.17 12.90 8.91
C GLN A 373 7.70 14.17 8.17
N ASP A 374 8.56 14.76 7.34
CA ASP A 374 8.21 15.98 6.59
C ASP A 374 7.12 15.73 5.54
N GLN A 375 7.17 14.57 4.88
CA GLN A 375 6.14 14.16 3.94
C GLN A 375 4.80 13.89 4.64
N ALA A 376 4.82 13.17 5.76
CA ALA A 376 3.63 12.90 6.56
C ALA A 376 3.03 14.20 7.09
N LEU A 377 3.86 15.16 7.51
CA LEU A 377 3.38 16.45 8.00
C LEU A 377 2.58 17.22 6.94
N LYS A 378 3.07 17.23 5.69
CA LYS A 378 2.32 17.79 4.56
C LYS A 378 1.02 17.03 4.31
N ALA A 379 1.06 15.69 4.35
CA ALA A 379 -0.13 14.85 4.16
C ALA A 379 -1.21 15.09 5.22
N VAL A 380 -0.81 15.47 6.44
CA VAL A 380 -1.74 15.83 7.54
C VAL A 380 -2.33 17.24 7.37
N ILE A 381 -1.54 18.20 6.89
CA ILE A 381 -1.93 19.62 6.86
C ILE A 381 -2.65 20.01 5.56
N VAL A 382 -2.18 19.49 4.41
CA VAL A 382 -2.64 19.92 3.08
C VAL A 382 -4.14 19.66 2.86
N PRO A 383 -4.68 18.44 3.08
CA PRO A 383 -6.08 18.18 2.79
C PRO A 383 -7.05 19.05 3.61
N PRO A 384 -6.88 19.24 4.93
CA PRO A 384 -7.72 20.15 5.70
C PRO A 384 -7.62 21.61 5.26
N VAL A 385 -6.43 22.09 4.86
CA VAL A 385 -6.29 23.45 4.33
C VAL A 385 -7.05 23.59 3.01
N ALA A 386 -6.90 22.63 2.08
CA ALA A 386 -7.64 22.62 0.84
C ALA A 386 -9.17 22.59 1.08
N LEU A 387 -9.62 21.76 2.03
CA LEU A 387 -11.01 21.65 2.45
C LEU A 387 -11.54 22.97 3.01
N ALA A 388 -10.78 23.65 3.88
CA ALA A 388 -11.19 24.92 4.47
C ALA A 388 -11.38 26.01 3.41
N PHE A 389 -10.45 26.14 2.45
CA PHE A 389 -10.56 27.11 1.36
C PHE A 389 -11.71 26.78 0.39
N SER A 390 -11.88 25.50 0.07
CA SER A 390 -12.98 24.98 -0.73
C SER A 390 -14.34 25.32 -0.11
N LEU A 391 -14.54 24.96 1.16
CA LEU A 391 -15.77 25.28 1.89
C LEU A 391 -16.00 26.79 2.00
N PHE A 392 -14.96 27.57 2.25
CA PHE A 392 -15.07 29.02 2.37
C PHE A 392 -15.57 29.68 1.08
N PHE A 393 -14.91 29.41 -0.05
CA PHE A 393 -15.33 29.99 -1.33
C PHE A 393 -16.61 29.37 -1.88
N GLY A 394 -16.82 28.08 -1.67
CA GLY A 394 -18.06 27.39 -1.97
C GLY A 394 -19.25 28.04 -1.27
N PHE A 395 -19.14 28.27 0.04
CA PHE A 395 -20.18 28.91 0.84
C PHE A 395 -20.43 30.36 0.41
N LEU A 396 -19.39 31.17 0.21
CA LEU A 396 -19.54 32.56 -0.24
C LEU A 396 -20.28 32.67 -1.59
N ASN A 397 -19.95 31.79 -2.53
CA ASN A 397 -20.60 31.73 -3.83
C ASN A 397 -22.02 31.17 -3.73
N LEU A 398 -22.28 30.19 -2.85
CA LEU A 398 -23.62 29.67 -2.56
C LEU A 398 -24.55 30.74 -1.99
N LEU A 399 -24.07 31.55 -1.05
CA LEU A 399 -24.82 32.70 -0.52
C LEU A 399 -25.24 33.66 -1.63
N THR A 400 -24.32 33.94 -2.56
CA THR A 400 -24.58 34.83 -3.68
C THR A 400 -25.54 34.21 -4.68
N TRP A 401 -25.39 32.92 -4.97
CA TRP A 401 -26.29 32.16 -5.83
C TRP A 401 -27.72 32.13 -5.29
N ILE A 402 -27.91 31.86 -3.99
CA ILE A 402 -29.24 31.85 -3.34
C ILE A 402 -29.90 33.23 -3.40
N CYS A 403 -29.16 34.30 -3.11
CA CYS A 403 -29.69 35.66 -3.22
C CYS A 403 -30.17 35.96 -4.64
N TRP A 404 -29.42 35.53 -5.66
CA TRP A 404 -29.80 35.75 -7.06
C TRP A 404 -30.96 34.87 -7.49
N ALA A 405 -30.99 33.60 -7.08
CA ALA A 405 -32.09 32.67 -7.35
C ALA A 405 -33.42 33.18 -6.77
N LEU A 406 -33.38 33.75 -5.56
CA LEU A 406 -34.55 34.35 -4.89
C LEU A 406 -34.81 35.80 -5.30
N ASN A 407 -34.01 36.35 -6.23
CA ASN A 407 -34.08 37.74 -6.67
C ASN A 407 -34.05 38.77 -5.50
N VAL A 408 -33.30 38.47 -4.44
CA VAL A 408 -33.12 39.33 -3.28
C VAL A 408 -31.93 40.24 -3.52
N GLN A 409 -32.15 41.56 -3.37
CA GLN A 409 -31.13 42.58 -3.66
C GLN A 409 -31.05 43.64 -2.55
N GLY A 410 -30.01 44.47 -2.59
CA GLY A 410 -29.80 45.57 -1.64
C GLY A 410 -29.69 45.10 -0.18
N MET A 411 -30.24 45.87 0.76
CA MET A 411 -30.17 45.57 2.20
C MET A 411 -30.76 44.20 2.56
N ARG A 412 -31.81 43.76 1.87
CA ARG A 412 -32.43 42.44 2.09
C ARG A 412 -31.47 41.30 1.79
N ALA A 413 -30.60 41.46 0.78
CA ALA A 413 -29.60 40.45 0.44
C ALA A 413 -28.55 40.33 1.55
N TYR A 414 -28.11 41.45 2.12
CA TYR A 414 -27.17 41.43 3.24
C TYR A 414 -27.78 40.81 4.50
N ILE A 415 -29.05 41.10 4.81
CA ILE A 415 -29.77 40.46 5.93
C ILE A 415 -29.87 38.95 5.71
N LEU A 416 -30.27 38.52 4.50
CA LEU A 416 -30.37 37.10 4.17
C LEU A 416 -28.99 36.40 4.28
N LYS A 417 -27.94 36.99 3.71
CA LYS A 417 -26.57 36.48 3.83
C LYS A 417 -26.14 36.37 5.30
N GLY A 418 -26.43 37.39 6.12
CA GLY A 418 -26.15 37.37 7.55
C GLY A 418 -26.89 36.25 8.28
N ALA A 419 -28.19 36.09 8.03
CA ALA A 419 -29.00 35.01 8.59
C ALA A 419 -28.49 33.63 8.18
N MET A 420 -28.10 33.45 6.91
CA MET A 420 -27.51 32.21 6.41
C MET A 420 -26.14 31.93 7.00
N CYS A 421 -25.28 32.95 7.18
CA CYS A 421 -23.99 32.80 7.86
C CYS A 421 -24.19 32.37 9.32
N LEU A 422 -25.17 32.98 10.01
CA LEU A 422 -25.51 32.62 11.39
C LEU A 422 -26.07 31.19 11.47
N ALA A 423 -26.96 30.81 10.56
CA ALA A 423 -27.49 29.45 10.49
C ALA A 423 -26.36 28.44 10.18
N PHE A 424 -25.51 28.73 9.20
CA PHE A 424 -24.38 27.88 8.84
C PHE A 424 -23.38 27.72 10.00
N GLY A 425 -23.12 28.78 10.77
CA GLY A 425 -22.24 28.73 11.93
C GLY A 425 -22.84 27.99 13.14
N LEU A 426 -24.13 28.16 13.40
CA LEU A 426 -24.77 27.66 14.64
C LEU A 426 -25.46 26.31 14.48
N LEU A 427 -26.09 26.03 13.34
CA LEU A 427 -26.91 24.84 13.14
C LEU A 427 -26.09 23.54 13.30
N PRO A 428 -24.87 23.42 12.73
CA PRO A 428 -24.01 22.28 13.01
C PRO A 428 -23.74 22.08 14.50
N LEU A 429 -23.46 23.14 15.27
CA LEU A 429 -23.13 23.02 16.68
C LEU A 429 -24.26 22.45 17.56
N THR A 430 -25.50 22.47 17.06
CA THR A 430 -26.67 21.86 17.72
C THR A 430 -26.84 20.38 17.43
N SER A 431 -26.18 19.85 16.39
CA SER A 431 -26.27 18.44 16.05
C SER A 431 -25.42 17.60 17.00
N THR A 432 -25.85 16.37 17.25
CA THR A 432 -25.05 15.35 17.88
C THR A 432 -24.86 14.21 16.90
N ASN A 433 -23.70 13.58 16.94
CA ASN A 433 -23.38 12.44 16.09
C ASN A 433 -22.53 11.43 16.85
N ILE A 434 -22.34 10.26 16.22
CA ILE A 434 -21.66 9.11 16.82
C ILE A 434 -20.23 9.41 17.25
N VAL A 435 -19.57 10.36 16.57
CA VAL A 435 -18.20 10.77 16.89
C VAL A 435 -18.19 11.66 18.12
N SER A 436 -19.11 12.63 18.15
CA SER A 436 -19.16 13.66 19.19
C SER A 436 -19.61 13.17 20.56
N SER A 437 -20.27 12.03 20.62
CA SER A 437 -20.67 11.37 21.88
C SER A 437 -19.53 10.61 22.56
N THR A 438 -18.38 10.48 21.91
CA THR A 438 -17.26 9.69 22.45
C THR A 438 -16.42 10.49 23.45
N PRO A 439 -15.96 9.88 24.58
CA PRO A 439 -15.04 10.53 25.51
C PRO A 439 -13.73 10.95 24.86
N PHE A 440 -13.28 10.18 23.87
CA PHE A 440 -12.10 10.46 23.08
C PHE A 440 -12.22 11.81 22.35
N PHE A 441 -13.34 12.04 21.65
CA PHE A 441 -13.58 13.30 20.95
C PHE A 441 -13.62 14.49 21.91
N THR A 442 -14.22 14.33 23.09
CA THR A 442 -14.26 15.42 24.09
C THR A 442 -12.85 15.78 24.59
N THR A 443 -12.02 14.77 24.84
CA THR A 443 -10.62 14.94 25.24
C THR A 443 -9.81 15.64 24.15
N MET A 444 -10.03 15.24 22.90
CA MET A 444 -9.39 15.85 21.73
C MET A 444 -9.76 17.34 21.57
N LEU A 445 -11.03 17.70 21.75
CA LEU A 445 -11.46 19.10 21.74
C LEU A 445 -10.85 19.91 22.89
N GLN A 446 -10.65 19.30 24.07
CA GLN A 446 -9.96 19.96 25.18
C GLN A 446 -8.49 20.23 24.84
N TRP A 447 -7.79 19.28 24.21
CA TRP A 447 -6.41 19.50 23.75
C TRP A 447 -6.31 20.69 22.81
N ILE A 448 -7.18 20.75 21.80
CA ILE A 448 -7.23 21.88 20.85
C ILE A 448 -7.62 23.17 21.57
N GLY A 449 -8.56 23.10 22.50
CA GLY A 449 -9.02 24.25 23.28
C GLY A 449 -7.91 24.87 24.15
N ASN A 450 -7.03 24.06 24.70
CA ASN A 450 -5.90 24.51 25.51
C ASN A 450 -4.82 25.21 24.67
N GLU A 451 -4.57 24.75 23.45
CA GLU A 451 -3.51 25.29 22.58
C GLU A 451 -3.96 26.46 21.70
N HIS A 452 -5.16 26.35 21.12
CA HIS A 452 -5.68 27.28 20.11
C HIS A 452 -6.92 28.04 20.59
N GLY A 453 -7.27 27.88 21.87
CA GLY A 453 -8.43 28.51 22.48
C GLY A 453 -9.75 27.86 22.06
N VAL A 454 -10.83 28.38 22.65
CA VAL A 454 -12.19 27.89 22.41
C VAL A 454 -12.59 27.94 20.93
N ALA A 455 -12.10 28.95 20.20
CA ALA A 455 -12.39 29.09 18.78
C ALA A 455 -11.88 27.90 17.96
N GLY A 456 -10.64 27.45 18.19
CA GLY A 456 -10.07 26.29 17.49
C GLY A 456 -10.85 25.01 17.77
N ALA A 457 -11.21 24.76 19.03
CA ALA A 457 -12.01 23.61 19.41
C ALA A 457 -13.41 23.66 18.76
N MET A 458 -14.04 24.83 18.72
CA MET A 458 -15.33 25.02 18.07
C MET A 458 -15.25 24.83 16.55
N SER A 459 -14.16 25.22 15.89
CA SER A 459 -13.98 24.98 14.45
C SER A 459 -13.93 23.48 14.11
N ILE A 460 -13.20 22.69 14.89
CA ILE A 460 -13.15 21.23 14.71
C ILE A 460 -14.50 20.59 15.01
N ARG A 461 -15.16 21.02 16.10
CA ARG A 461 -16.51 20.56 16.43
C ARG A 461 -17.49 20.85 15.32
N TRP A 462 -17.49 22.09 14.82
CA TRP A 462 -18.32 22.53 13.71
C TRP A 462 -18.10 21.65 12.48
N LEU A 463 -16.85 21.35 12.14
CA LEU A 463 -16.52 20.56 10.95
C LEU A 463 -17.08 19.13 11.03
N ILE A 464 -16.94 18.46 12.17
CA ILE A 464 -17.48 17.10 12.38
C ILE A 464 -19.02 17.11 12.42
N HIS A 465 -19.62 18.17 12.94
CA HIS A 465 -21.07 18.29 13.05
C HIS A 465 -21.77 18.77 11.78
N ALA A 466 -21.05 19.50 10.91
CA ALA A 466 -21.57 20.03 9.66
C ALA A 466 -21.73 18.93 8.62
N GLU A 467 -20.91 17.87 8.68
CA GLU A 467 -20.82 16.91 7.60
C GLU A 467 -22.14 16.14 7.36
N PRO A 468 -22.85 15.58 8.36
CA PRO A 468 -24.13 14.90 8.15
C PRO A 468 -25.20 15.76 7.46
N LEU A 469 -25.13 17.07 7.66
CA LEU A 469 -26.05 18.04 7.07
C LEU A 469 -25.71 18.30 5.59
N LEU A 470 -24.42 18.17 5.24
CA LEU A 470 -23.88 18.41 3.90
C LEU A 470 -23.82 17.13 3.05
N THR A 471 -23.74 15.93 3.65
CA THR A 471 -23.60 14.65 2.93
C THR A 471 -24.69 14.43 1.87
N PRO A 472 -25.99 14.70 2.12
CA PRO A 472 -27.02 14.48 1.10
C PRO A 472 -26.80 15.35 -0.14
N LEU A 473 -26.38 16.61 0.06
CA LEU A 473 -26.12 17.57 -1.01
C LEU A 473 -24.86 17.22 -1.80
N THR A 474 -23.78 16.89 -1.10
CA THR A 474 -22.49 16.53 -1.71
C THR A 474 -22.58 15.21 -2.48
N SER A 475 -23.30 14.22 -1.96
CA SER A 475 -23.54 12.93 -2.63
C SER A 475 -24.38 13.08 -3.89
N ALA A 476 -25.45 13.88 -3.84
CA ALA A 476 -26.28 14.16 -5.00
C ALA A 476 -25.49 14.90 -6.10
N ALA A 477 -24.70 15.91 -5.72
CA ALA A 477 -23.84 16.64 -6.64
C ALA A 477 -22.81 15.72 -7.31
N TYR A 478 -22.17 14.85 -6.53
CA TYR A 478 -21.20 13.88 -7.04
C TYR A 478 -21.82 12.91 -8.06
N ALA A 479 -23.02 12.40 -7.78
CA ALA A 479 -23.74 11.52 -8.69
C ALA A 479 -24.04 12.21 -10.04
N VAL A 480 -24.46 13.48 -10.02
CA VAL A 480 -24.72 14.26 -11.24
C VAL A 480 -23.43 14.47 -12.03
N VAL A 481 -22.34 14.89 -11.38
CA VAL A 481 -21.05 15.13 -12.06
C VAL A 481 -20.53 13.84 -12.70
N ARG A 482 -20.67 12.69 -12.02
CA ARG A 482 -20.26 11.38 -12.54
C ARG A 482 -21.10 10.88 -13.73
N LEU A 483 -22.33 11.36 -13.90
CA LEU A 483 -23.14 11.00 -15.06
C LEU A 483 -22.80 11.85 -16.30
N VAL A 484 -22.21 13.02 -16.09
CA VAL A 484 -21.89 14.00 -17.13
C VAL A 484 -20.44 13.87 -17.63
N LEU A 485 -19.55 13.31 -16.82
CA LEU A 485 -18.14 13.00 -17.11
C LEU A 485 -17.94 11.49 -17.17
#